data_AF-A0A015MI17-F1
#
_entry.id   AF-A0A015MI17-F1
#
_cell.length_a   1.000
_cell.length_b   1.000
_cell.length_c   1.000
_cell.angle_alpha   90.00
_cell.angle_beta   90.00
_cell.angle_gamma   90.00
#
_symmetry.space_group_name_H-M   'P 1'
#
loop_
_entity.id
_entity.type
_entity.pdbx_description
1 polymer ?
#
loop_
_entity_poly.entity_id
_entity_poly.type
_entity_poly.pdbx_seq_one_letter_code
_entity_poly.pdbx_strand_id
1 'polypeptide(L)'
;MLQAVIRKEKNITTRNLKYNEEFKNFLVILGTYSPRVLDLFRQNLEGLTIQNIRRLRSNSEDMLTNPTLCFENVVWFKRFLDSVGYNRPIATMSDNTKLRPRLRYSSQMGCIIGSTFSNNETNINTYDDISITINKIKENNAVAKYVRAYILQVPSPKFSSVIIGLLPNLGSDKTESILDIHKSVFGNDLVI
;
A
#
# COMPACT_ATOMS: atom_id res chain seq x y z
N MET A 1 13.53 -4.16 -25.53
CA MET A 1 13.27 -3.26 -26.68
C MET A 1 13.74 -3.84 -28.00
N LEU A 2 15.03 -4.18 -28.17
CA LEU A 2 15.55 -4.77 -29.42
C LEU A 2 14.74 -5.98 -29.90
N GLN A 3 14.32 -6.86 -28.97
CA GLN A 3 13.47 -8.01 -29.32
C GLN A 3 12.09 -7.64 -29.89
N ALA A 4 11.50 -6.53 -29.46
CA ALA A 4 10.21 -6.09 -29.99
C ALA A 4 10.36 -5.54 -31.42
N VAL A 5 11.45 -4.80 -31.68
CA VAL A 5 11.83 -4.32 -33.02
C VAL A 5 12.09 -5.49 -33.95
N ILE A 6 12.95 -6.43 -33.55
CA ILE A 6 13.28 -7.64 -34.33
C ILE A 6 12.02 -8.47 -34.65
N ARG A 7 11.07 -8.57 -33.72
CA ARG A 7 9.81 -9.29 -33.98
C ARG A 7 8.92 -8.55 -34.98
N LYS A 8 8.82 -7.22 -34.88
CA LYS A 8 8.08 -6.40 -35.86
C LYS A 8 8.68 -6.51 -37.25
N GLU A 9 10.00 -6.43 -37.38
CA GLU A 9 10.72 -6.62 -38.65
C GLU A 9 10.46 -8.00 -39.26
N LYS A 10 10.30 -9.03 -38.41
CA LYS A 10 9.97 -10.40 -38.83
C LYS A 10 8.47 -10.65 -39.00
N ASN A 11 7.60 -9.64 -38.90
CA ASN A 11 6.14 -9.78 -38.88
C ASN A 11 5.61 -10.77 -37.82
N ILE A 12 6.34 -10.96 -36.72
CA ILE A 12 5.97 -11.80 -35.58
C ILE A 12 5.27 -10.95 -34.53
N THR A 13 4.21 -11.49 -33.93
CA THR A 13 3.48 -10.78 -32.88
C THR A 13 4.37 -10.49 -31.66
N THR A 14 4.21 -9.30 -31.08
CA THR A 14 4.82 -8.93 -29.80
C THR A 14 3.98 -9.41 -28.60
N ARG A 15 2.89 -10.17 -28.83
CA ARG A 15 2.08 -10.75 -27.75
C ARG A 15 2.95 -11.69 -26.91
N ASN A 16 2.77 -11.61 -25.58
CA ASN A 16 3.50 -12.40 -24.59
C ASN A 16 5.04 -12.22 -24.63
N LEU A 17 5.54 -11.08 -25.11
CA LEU A 17 6.96 -10.76 -25.01
C LEU A 17 7.37 -10.71 -23.53
N LYS A 18 8.35 -11.53 -23.15
CA LYS A 18 8.91 -11.53 -21.80
C LYS A 18 9.97 -10.44 -21.69
N TYR A 19 9.83 -9.61 -20.68
CA TYR A 19 10.84 -8.62 -20.30
C TYR A 19 11.71 -9.20 -19.18
N ASN A 20 12.97 -8.78 -19.09
CA ASN A 20 13.82 -9.11 -17.94
C ASN A 20 13.30 -8.38 -16.68
N GLU A 21 13.72 -8.84 -15.50
CA GLU A 21 13.23 -8.27 -14.23
C GLU A 21 13.64 -6.80 -14.03
N GLU A 22 14.85 -6.41 -14.41
CA GLU A 22 15.30 -5.03 -14.31
C GLU A 22 14.41 -4.05 -15.08
N PHE A 23 14.05 -4.41 -16.32
CA PHE A 23 13.16 -3.59 -17.13
C PHE A 23 11.73 -3.59 -16.59
N LYS A 24 11.25 -4.73 -16.06
CA LYS A 24 9.94 -4.77 -15.37
C LYS A 24 9.94 -3.83 -14.17
N ASN A 25 10.97 -3.88 -13.33
CA ASN A 25 11.11 -3.02 -12.15
C ASN A 25 11.16 -1.54 -12.55
N PHE A 26 11.93 -1.19 -13.58
CA PHE A 26 11.93 0.16 -14.15
C PHE A 26 10.53 0.60 -14.58
N LEU A 27 9.79 -0.22 -15.34
CA LEU A 27 8.43 0.13 -15.77
C LEU A 27 7.44 0.21 -14.61
N VAL A 28 7.60 -0.62 -13.58
CA VAL A 28 6.81 -0.57 -12.34
C VAL A 28 7.06 0.77 -11.63
N ILE A 29 8.31 1.19 -11.48
CA ILE A 29 8.70 2.47 -10.88
C ILE A 29 8.13 3.63 -11.70
N LEU A 30 8.32 3.61 -13.03
CA LEU A 30 7.82 4.63 -13.94
C LEU A 30 6.29 4.78 -13.84
N GLY A 31 5.57 3.66 -13.81
CA GLY A 31 4.12 3.63 -13.64
C GLY A 31 3.65 4.06 -12.25
N THR A 32 4.48 3.93 -11.21
CA THR A 32 4.21 4.50 -9.88
C THR A 32 4.27 6.02 -9.90
N TYR A 33 5.32 6.58 -10.53
CA TYR A 33 5.47 8.03 -10.63
C TYR A 33 4.38 8.67 -11.49
N SER A 34 4.08 8.07 -12.66
CA SER A 34 3.03 8.57 -13.52
C SER A 34 2.55 7.53 -14.53
N PRO A 35 1.27 7.13 -14.46
CA PRO A 35 0.64 6.29 -15.48
C PRO A 35 0.73 6.92 -16.88
N ARG A 36 0.69 8.26 -16.98
CA ARG A 36 0.81 8.98 -18.25
C ARG A 36 2.22 8.87 -18.83
N VAL A 37 3.25 8.98 -18.00
CA VAL A 37 4.64 8.82 -18.45
C VAL A 37 4.89 7.39 -18.90
N LEU A 38 4.35 6.41 -18.18
CA LEU A 38 4.38 5.01 -18.62
C LEU A 38 3.70 4.83 -19.99
N ASP A 39 2.52 5.42 -20.20
CA ASP A 39 1.84 5.31 -21.49
C ASP A 39 2.61 6.01 -22.62
N LEU A 40 3.18 7.19 -22.36
CA LEU A 40 4.07 7.88 -23.31
C LEU A 40 5.31 7.02 -23.63
N PHE A 41 5.92 6.41 -22.61
CA PHE A 41 7.04 5.50 -22.81
C PHE A 41 6.65 4.31 -23.69
N ARG A 42 5.49 3.69 -23.43
CA ARG A 42 5.00 2.54 -24.20
C ARG A 42 4.70 2.86 -25.66
N GLN A 43 4.18 4.06 -25.95
CA GLN A 43 3.94 4.51 -27.32
C GLN A 43 5.23 4.55 -28.14
N ASN A 44 6.34 4.88 -27.50
CA ASN A 44 7.64 4.99 -28.17
C ASN A 44 8.46 3.70 -28.14
N LEU A 45 8.41 2.94 -27.04
CA LEU A 45 9.44 1.94 -26.73
C LEU A 45 8.94 0.51 -26.44
N GLU A 46 7.64 0.23 -26.61
CA GLU A 46 6.97 -1.06 -26.26
C GLU A 46 7.20 -1.48 -24.79
N GLY A 47 6.16 -1.93 -24.09
CA GLY A 47 6.30 -2.22 -22.66
C GLY A 47 5.07 -2.83 -22.00
N LEU A 48 5.16 -3.00 -20.68
CA LEU A 48 4.06 -3.49 -19.86
C LEU A 48 2.91 -2.49 -19.82
N THR A 49 1.69 -3.00 -19.93
CA THR A 49 0.47 -2.21 -19.66
C THR A 49 0.33 -1.90 -18.17
N ILE A 50 -0.46 -0.88 -17.85
CA ILE A 50 -0.89 -0.59 -16.47
C ILE A 50 -1.53 -1.83 -15.82
N GLN A 51 -2.33 -2.60 -16.56
CA GLN A 51 -2.94 -3.84 -16.07
C GLN A 51 -1.89 -4.88 -15.69
N ASN A 52 -0.85 -5.07 -16.53
CA ASN A 52 0.23 -5.99 -16.22
C ASN A 52 1.03 -5.54 -14.99
N ILE A 53 1.31 -4.25 -14.87
CA ILE A 53 1.98 -3.70 -13.67
C ILE A 53 1.14 -3.93 -12.42
N ARG A 54 -0.18 -3.68 -12.48
CA ARG A 54 -1.09 -3.98 -11.36
C ARG A 54 -1.06 -5.46 -10.98
N ARG A 55 -1.03 -6.36 -11.98
CA ARG A 55 -0.93 -7.81 -11.75
C ARG A 55 0.42 -8.23 -11.16
N LEU A 56 1.52 -7.61 -11.59
CA LEU A 56 2.84 -7.87 -11.01
C LEU A 56 2.87 -7.44 -9.54
N ARG A 57 2.31 -6.26 -9.23
CA ARG A 57 2.20 -5.79 -7.84
C ARG A 57 1.30 -6.68 -6.99
N SER A 58 0.15 -7.13 -7.51
CA SER A 58 -0.76 -8.00 -6.76
C SER A 58 -0.15 -9.37 -6.44
N ASN A 59 0.77 -9.82 -7.28
CA ASN A 59 1.46 -11.11 -7.12
C ASN A 59 2.79 -10.98 -6.37
N SER A 60 3.18 -9.76 -5.99
CA SER A 60 4.40 -9.51 -5.24
C SER A 60 4.25 -10.00 -3.81
N GLU A 61 5.24 -10.74 -3.32
CA GLU A 61 5.31 -11.10 -1.89
C GLU A 61 5.41 -9.83 -1.01
N ASP A 62 6.02 -8.77 -1.52
CA ASP A 62 6.15 -7.48 -0.85
C ASP A 62 4.87 -6.61 -0.90
N MET A 63 3.75 -7.12 -1.41
CA MET A 63 2.50 -6.36 -1.41
C MET A 63 1.97 -6.20 0.01
N LEU A 64 1.69 -4.96 0.41
CA LEU A 64 0.98 -4.67 1.65
C LEU A 64 -0.43 -5.28 1.59
N THR A 65 -0.60 -6.45 2.21
CA THR A 65 -1.88 -7.18 2.28
C THR A 65 -2.74 -6.70 3.44
N ASN A 66 -2.09 -6.31 4.55
CA ASN A 66 -2.76 -5.86 5.75
C ASN A 66 -2.42 -4.39 6.05
N PRO A 67 -3.38 -3.45 5.91
CA PRO A 67 -3.13 -2.03 6.18
C PRO A 67 -3.14 -1.71 7.68
N THR A 68 -3.47 -2.68 8.55
CA THR A 68 -3.40 -2.45 10.00
C THR A 68 -1.97 -2.29 10.45
N LEU A 69 -1.78 -1.61 11.56
CA LEU A 69 -0.47 -1.50 12.19
C LEU A 69 -0.11 -2.83 12.86
N CYS A 70 0.64 -3.68 12.14
CA CYS A 70 1.05 -5.00 12.60
C CYS A 70 2.56 -5.21 12.47
N PHE A 71 3.08 -6.19 13.20
CA PHE A 71 4.51 -6.47 13.27
C PHE A 71 5.10 -6.87 11.91
N GLU A 72 4.33 -7.58 11.08
CA GLU A 72 4.73 -8.01 9.73
C GLU A 72 5.11 -6.82 8.84
N ASN A 73 4.36 -5.72 8.94
CA ASN A 73 4.65 -4.50 8.17
C ASN A 73 5.98 -3.85 8.60
N VAL A 74 6.33 -3.95 9.88
CA VAL A 74 7.61 -3.49 10.41
C VAL A 74 8.75 -4.41 9.97
N VAL A 75 8.53 -5.73 9.96
CA VAL A 75 9.51 -6.72 9.50
C VAL A 75 9.87 -6.52 8.03
N TRP A 76 8.92 -6.17 7.17
CA TRP A 76 9.22 -5.83 5.78
C TRP A 76 10.13 -4.62 5.65
N PHE A 77 9.86 -3.57 6.43
CA PHE A 77 10.75 -2.41 6.47
C PHE A 77 12.15 -2.80 6.97
N LYS A 78 12.25 -3.66 7.99
CA LYS A 78 13.52 -4.17 8.49
C LYS A 78 14.30 -4.95 7.43
N ARG A 79 13.64 -5.85 6.69
CA ARG A 79 14.25 -6.59 5.57
C ARG A 79 14.78 -5.66 4.49
N PHE A 80 14.02 -4.60 4.18
CA PHE A 80 14.48 -3.57 3.26
C PHE A 80 15.77 -2.91 3.76
N LEU A 81 15.83 -2.50 5.04
CA LEU A 81 17.04 -1.92 5.62
C LEU A 81 18.23 -2.87 5.60
N ASP A 82 18.02 -4.15 5.90
CA ASP A 82 19.07 -5.17 5.84
C ASP A 82 19.62 -5.34 4.43
N SER A 83 18.76 -5.32 3.41
CA SER A 83 19.19 -5.44 2.01
C SER A 83 20.06 -4.27 1.53
N VAL A 84 19.93 -3.09 2.15
CA VAL A 84 20.77 -1.91 1.86
C VAL A 84 21.90 -1.72 2.89
N GLY A 85 22.07 -2.65 3.83
CA GLY A 85 23.10 -2.59 4.87
C GLY A 85 22.90 -1.45 5.87
N TYR A 86 21.67 -1.00 6.11
CA TYR A 86 21.37 0.11 7.01
C TYR A 86 21.09 -0.38 8.44
N ASN A 87 21.93 0.05 9.39
CA ASN A 87 21.86 -0.32 10.81
C ASN A 87 21.80 0.88 11.76
N ARG A 88 21.43 2.06 11.25
CA ARG A 88 21.34 3.31 12.01
C ARG A 88 19.91 3.56 12.51
N PRO A 89 19.70 4.57 13.38
CA PRO A 89 18.35 4.90 13.88
C PRO A 89 17.36 5.24 12.76
N ILE A 90 16.10 4.89 12.99
CA ILE A 90 14.97 5.15 12.09
C ILE A 90 14.05 6.15 12.79
N ALA A 91 13.51 7.10 12.05
CA ALA A 91 12.47 7.98 12.56
C ALA A 91 11.11 7.31 12.41
N THR A 92 10.39 7.19 13.52
CA THR A 92 8.98 6.80 13.56
C THR A 92 8.12 8.06 13.65
N MET A 93 7.13 8.20 12.79
CA MET A 93 6.22 9.34 12.84
C MET A 93 4.78 8.90 12.58
N SER A 94 3.83 9.67 13.12
CA SER A 94 2.41 9.45 12.85
C SER A 94 1.67 10.76 12.74
N ASP A 95 0.73 10.84 11.80
CA ASP A 95 -0.13 12.02 11.65
C ASP A 95 -1.53 11.63 11.15
N ASN A 96 -2.51 12.45 11.50
CA ASN A 96 -3.90 12.29 11.09
C ASN A 96 -4.16 13.03 9.78
N THR A 97 -4.49 12.28 8.73
CA THR A 97 -4.96 12.84 7.46
C THR A 97 -6.48 12.83 7.42
N LYS A 98 -7.08 13.96 7.05
CA LYS A 98 -8.54 14.06 6.86
C LYS A 98 -8.97 13.25 5.64
N LEU A 99 -9.99 12.41 5.82
CA LEU A 99 -10.60 11.63 4.76
C LEU A 99 -11.93 12.25 4.33
N ARG A 100 -12.33 11.98 3.08
CA ARG A 100 -13.72 12.12 2.67
C ARG A 100 -14.50 10.93 3.25
N PRO A 101 -15.48 11.12 4.15
CA PRO A 101 -16.20 10.01 4.75
C PRO A 101 -16.90 9.17 3.69
N ARG A 102 -16.53 7.89 3.58
CA ARG A 102 -17.10 6.96 2.59
C ARG A 102 -16.79 5.52 2.98
N LEU A 103 -17.78 4.65 2.80
CA LEU A 103 -17.62 3.20 2.94
C LEU A 103 -17.46 2.57 1.57
N ARG A 104 -16.58 1.58 1.45
CA ARG A 104 -16.37 0.83 0.21
C ARG A 104 -16.02 -0.61 0.52
N TYR A 105 -16.69 -1.56 -0.14
CA TYR A 105 -16.24 -2.94 -0.16
C TYR A 105 -14.94 -3.09 -0.96
N SER A 106 -13.95 -3.76 -0.37
CA SER A 106 -12.69 -4.11 -1.01
C SER A 106 -12.62 -5.61 -1.24
N SER A 107 -12.74 -6.04 -2.50
CA SER A 107 -12.59 -7.45 -2.86
C SER A 107 -11.18 -7.99 -2.59
N GLN A 108 -10.18 -7.11 -2.59
CA GLN A 108 -8.79 -7.50 -2.27
C GLN A 108 -8.61 -7.85 -0.79
N MET A 109 -9.34 -7.16 0.10
CA MET A 109 -9.25 -7.39 1.55
C MET A 109 -10.42 -8.21 2.10
N GLY A 110 -11.45 -8.47 1.29
CA GLY A 110 -12.65 -9.18 1.72
C GLY A 110 -13.48 -8.41 2.77
N CYS A 111 -13.33 -7.09 2.87
CA CYS A 111 -13.95 -6.32 3.96
C CYS A 111 -14.48 -4.93 3.51
N ILE A 112 -15.29 -4.31 4.37
CA ILE A 112 -15.71 -2.91 4.23
C ILE A 112 -14.62 -1.97 4.75
N ILE A 113 -14.07 -1.14 3.87
CA ILE A 113 -13.07 -0.12 4.18
C ILE A 113 -13.74 1.24 4.42
N GLY A 114 -13.14 2.04 5.29
CA GLY A 114 -13.55 3.42 5.58
C GLY A 114 -14.40 3.56 6.85
N SER A 115 -14.46 2.50 7.66
CA SER A 115 -15.03 2.54 9.00
C SER A 115 -13.93 2.53 10.06
N THR A 116 -14.30 2.84 11.31
CA THR A 116 -13.43 2.70 12.48
C THR A 116 -13.55 1.32 13.14
N PHE A 117 -14.31 0.40 12.56
CA PHE A 117 -14.43 -0.97 13.05
C PHE A 117 -13.17 -1.78 12.73
N SER A 118 -12.93 -2.83 13.52
CA SER A 118 -11.82 -3.75 13.27
C SER A 118 -12.03 -4.55 11.98
N ASN A 119 -10.94 -5.10 11.42
CA ASN A 119 -11.01 -5.95 10.22
C ASN A 119 -11.97 -7.14 10.39
N ASN A 120 -12.03 -7.72 11.60
CA ASN A 120 -12.92 -8.85 11.87
C ASN A 120 -14.39 -8.46 11.82
N GLU A 121 -14.72 -7.24 12.22
CA GLU A 121 -16.10 -6.72 12.21
C GLU A 121 -16.57 -6.23 10.84
N THR A 122 -15.62 -5.97 9.94
CA THR A 122 -15.90 -5.49 8.58
C THR A 122 -15.73 -6.57 7.52
N ASN A 123 -15.28 -7.75 7.90
CA ASN A 123 -15.10 -8.90 7.02
C ASN A 123 -16.44 -9.36 6.44
N ILE A 124 -16.40 -9.70 5.15
CA ILE A 124 -17.55 -10.09 4.34
C ILE A 124 -17.32 -11.52 3.87
N ASN A 125 -18.17 -12.44 4.33
CA ASN A 125 -18.11 -13.84 3.92
C ASN A 125 -19.03 -14.09 2.72
N THR A 126 -20.21 -13.46 2.72
CA THR A 126 -21.21 -13.56 1.66
C THR A 126 -21.57 -12.17 1.13
N TYR A 127 -22.09 -12.10 -0.10
CA TYR A 127 -22.45 -10.82 -0.71
C TYR A 127 -23.55 -10.08 0.09
N ASP A 128 -24.46 -10.82 0.71
CA ASP A 128 -25.57 -10.25 1.48
C ASP A 128 -25.07 -9.55 2.76
N ASP A 129 -23.94 -9.99 3.31
CA ASP A 129 -23.31 -9.37 4.49
C ASP A 129 -22.85 -7.93 4.24
N ILE A 130 -22.63 -7.53 2.99
CA ILE A 130 -22.17 -6.18 2.62
C ILE A 130 -23.16 -5.14 3.13
N SER A 131 -24.44 -5.32 2.82
CA SER A 131 -25.48 -4.36 3.19
C SER A 131 -25.69 -4.33 4.71
N ILE A 132 -25.68 -5.50 5.35
CA ILE A 132 -25.82 -5.65 6.79
C ILE A 132 -24.68 -4.93 7.52
N THR A 133 -23.45 -5.16 7.10
CA THR A 133 -22.25 -4.57 7.69
C THR A 133 -22.21 -3.06 7.49
N ILE A 134 -22.56 -2.57 6.29
CA ILE A 134 -22.65 -1.14 6.00
C ILE A 134 -23.70 -0.46 6.89
N ASN A 135 -24.87 -1.07 7.06
CA ASN A 135 -25.92 -0.51 7.91
C ASN A 135 -25.49 -0.48 9.38
N LYS A 136 -24.90 -1.58 9.89
CA LYS A 136 -24.33 -1.62 11.24
C LYS A 136 -23.31 -0.50 11.47
N ILE A 137 -22.40 -0.26 10.53
CA ILE A 137 -21.41 0.83 10.64
C ILE A 137 -22.10 2.21 10.71
N LYS A 138 -23.11 2.43 9.87
CA LYS A 138 -23.86 3.70 9.83
C LYS A 138 -24.66 3.94 11.11
N GLU A 139 -25.35 2.92 11.61
CA GLU A 139 -26.12 2.97 12.86
C GLU A 139 -25.23 3.33 14.07
N ASN A 140 -23.99 2.84 14.07
CA ASN A 140 -23.00 3.13 15.10
C ASN A 140 -22.21 4.44 14.86
N ASN A 141 -22.54 5.22 13.84
CA ASN A 141 -21.79 6.43 13.43
C ASN A 141 -20.27 6.18 13.24
N ALA A 142 -19.90 4.97 12.82
CA ALA A 142 -18.51 4.51 12.76
C ALA A 142 -17.84 4.76 11.40
N VAL A 143 -18.33 5.71 10.61
CA VAL A 143 -17.71 6.10 9.33
C VAL A 143 -16.50 6.99 9.61
N ALA A 144 -15.32 6.55 9.19
CA ALA A 144 -14.08 7.25 9.45
C ALA A 144 -14.05 8.62 8.78
N LYS A 145 -13.61 9.62 9.54
CA LYS A 145 -13.41 11.00 9.05
C LYS A 145 -11.93 11.33 8.87
N TYR A 146 -11.06 10.58 9.54
CA TYR A 146 -9.62 10.72 9.48
C TYR A 146 -8.98 9.34 9.42
N VAL A 147 -7.72 9.30 9.00
CA VAL A 147 -6.86 8.12 9.12
C VAL A 147 -5.54 8.56 9.70
N ARG A 148 -5.08 7.85 10.73
CA ARG A 148 -3.74 8.00 11.26
C ARG A 148 -2.79 7.14 10.45
N ALA A 149 -1.86 7.76 9.74
CA ALA A 149 -0.79 7.05 9.07
C ALA A 149 0.39 6.89 10.03
N TYR A 150 0.89 5.66 10.16
CA TYR A 150 2.15 5.36 10.82
C TYR A 150 3.22 5.16 9.77
N ILE A 151 4.31 5.89 9.90
CA ILE A 151 5.35 6.01 8.89
C ILE A 151 6.71 5.75 9.54
N LEU A 152 7.51 4.94 8.86
CA LEU A 152 8.93 4.76 9.14
C LEU A 152 9.75 5.51 8.09
N GLN A 153 10.75 6.24 8.55
CA GLN A 153 11.63 7.00 7.68
C GLN A 153 13.09 6.78 8.06
N VAL A 154 13.89 6.42 7.05
CA VAL A 154 15.34 6.50 7.15
C VAL A 154 15.73 7.99 7.12
N PRO A 155 16.44 8.52 8.12
CA PRO A 155 16.91 9.92 8.13
C PRO A 155 18.05 10.13 7.12
N SER A 156 17.73 9.99 5.83
CA SER A 156 18.61 10.20 4.69
C SER A 156 17.78 10.63 3.48
N PRO A 157 18.17 11.68 2.73
CA PRO A 157 17.38 12.23 1.62
C PRO A 157 17.08 11.24 0.49
N LYS A 158 17.86 10.15 0.39
CA LYS A 158 17.75 9.16 -0.69
C LYS A 158 16.63 8.15 -0.49
N PHE A 159 16.06 8.08 0.71
CA PHE A 159 15.07 7.08 1.08
C PHE A 159 13.70 7.72 1.24
N SER A 160 12.71 7.16 0.56
CA SER A 160 11.32 7.53 0.77
C SER A 160 10.80 6.99 2.09
N SER A 161 9.90 7.73 2.73
CA SER A 161 9.20 7.26 3.92
C SER A 161 8.21 6.14 3.55
N VAL A 162 8.06 5.17 4.44
CA VAL A 162 7.24 3.97 4.24
C VAL A 162 6.08 3.97 5.23
N ILE A 163 4.86 3.88 4.73
CA ILE A 163 3.66 3.72 5.56
C ILE A 163 3.60 2.26 6.01
N ILE A 164 3.57 2.02 7.32
CA ILE A 164 3.49 0.69 7.94
C ILE A 164 2.10 0.38 8.54
N GLY A 165 1.22 1.37 8.60
CA GLY A 165 -0.13 1.18 9.11
C GLY A 165 -1.02 2.39 8.89
N LEU A 166 -2.31 2.13 8.70
CA LEU A 166 -3.37 3.12 8.54
C LEU A 166 -4.50 2.80 9.52
N LEU A 167 -4.70 3.67 10.50
CA LEU A 167 -5.74 3.49 11.53
C LEU A 167 -6.88 4.50 11.31
N PRO A 168 -8.05 4.06 10.80
CA PRO A 168 -9.20 4.93 10.61
C PRO A 168 -9.77 5.39 11.95
N ASN A 169 -10.13 6.67 12.06
CA ASN A 169 -10.70 7.24 13.27
C ASN A 169 -11.73 8.35 12.99
N LEU A 170 -12.41 8.78 14.05
CA LEU A 170 -13.45 9.83 13.99
C LEU A 170 -12.88 11.26 14.13
N GLY A 171 -11.57 11.40 14.40
CA GLY A 171 -10.90 12.68 14.67
C GLY A 171 -10.89 13.07 16.14
N SER A 172 -11.21 12.15 17.04
CA SER A 172 -11.28 12.37 18.49
C SER A 172 -10.33 11.46 19.27
N ASP A 173 -9.26 10.98 18.64
CA ASP A 173 -8.25 10.15 19.31
C ASP A 173 -7.63 10.93 20.47
N LYS A 174 -7.54 10.29 21.64
CA LYS A 174 -6.90 10.86 22.82
C LYS A 174 -5.40 10.62 22.78
N THR A 175 -4.64 11.50 23.42
CA THR A 175 -3.18 11.36 23.53
C THR A 175 -2.78 10.02 24.14
N GLU A 176 -3.50 9.54 25.17
CA GLU A 176 -3.22 8.25 25.79
C GLU A 176 -3.40 7.10 24.80
N SER A 177 -4.49 7.10 24.03
CA SER A 177 -4.73 6.04 23.03
C SER A 177 -3.66 6.01 21.93
N ILE A 178 -3.14 7.17 21.53
CA ILE A 178 -2.05 7.26 20.56
C ILE A 178 -0.75 6.73 21.16
N LEU A 179 -0.46 7.08 22.41
CA LEU A 179 0.72 6.59 23.13
C LEU A 179 0.69 5.07 23.31
N ASP A 180 -0.47 4.51 23.65
CA ASP A 180 -0.64 3.07 23.81
C ASP A 180 -0.39 2.32 22.50
N ILE A 181 -0.89 2.86 21.38
CA ILE A 181 -0.62 2.31 20.05
C ILE A 181 0.88 2.36 19.74
N HIS A 182 1.55 3.50 19.96
CA HIS A 182 3.01 3.61 19.75
C HIS A 182 3.80 2.60 20.57
N LYS A 183 3.47 2.45 21.86
CA LYS A 183 4.12 1.48 22.76
C LYS A 183 3.88 0.03 22.33
N SER A 184 2.68 -0.30 21.85
CA SER A 184 2.37 -1.67 21.40
C SER A 184 3.21 -2.12 20.21
N VAL A 185 3.68 -1.19 19.38
CA VAL A 185 4.39 -1.50 18.13
C VAL A 185 5.89 -1.40 18.28
N PHE A 186 6.37 -0.45 19.09
CA PHE A 186 7.79 -0.13 19.18
C PHE A 186 8.39 -0.34 20.58
N GLY A 187 7.58 -0.73 21.56
CA GLY A 187 8.01 -0.92 22.94
C GLY A 187 8.20 0.38 23.72
N ASN A 188 8.81 0.27 24.90
CA ASN A 188 9.05 1.41 25.81
C ASN A 188 10.34 2.20 25.49
N ASP A 189 11.15 1.74 24.54
CA ASP A 189 12.52 2.24 24.32
C ASP A 189 12.62 3.39 23.30
N LEU A 190 11.50 4.05 22.98
CA LEU A 190 11.50 5.25 22.15
C LEU A 190 11.56 6.51 23.03
N VAL A 191 12.73 7.15 23.03
CA VAL A 191 12.86 8.54 23.46
C VAL A 191 12.33 9.42 22.30
N ILE A 192 11.21 10.08 22.54
CA ILE A 192 10.69 11.17 21.67
C ILE A 192 11.52 12.42 21.88
#